data_AF-A0A7C2I3Y9-F1
#
_entry.id   AF-A0A7C2I3Y9-F1
#
_cell.length_a   1.000
_cell.length_b   1.000
_cell.length_c   1.000
_cell.angle_alpha   90.00
_cell.angle_beta   90.00
_cell.angle_gamma   90.00
#
_symmetry.space_group_name_H-M   'P 1'
#
loop_
_entity.id
_entity.type
_entity.pdbx_description
1 polymer ?
#
loop_
_entity_poly.entity_id
_entity_poly.type
_entity_poly.pdbx_seq_one_letter_code
_entity_poly.pdbx_strand_id
1 'polypeptide(L)'
;MSRGVTNFHGSARGRDLESLPESVARLTQLVARRDADLEEIAAVVAGDAELSRRLLEIANPRATGAGLFVVETIEEALLRAGLGCALLLTMSHPLTSAIVRTFRSMAGIQLVRTPPEDLTPLRGRHLRGTIGFHGRMEGTIELRMSLRAARRVAATVLGIPPKDLETPDLLTDTVGELLNIVSGDFKSSLCNAGLRCRLSPPQVEETDGCHYPKKSDACFECMAFRGPALKLFVGIVVTQWPC
;
A
#
# COMPACT_ATOMS: atom_id res chain seq x y z
N MET A 1 16.31 -57.92 4.97
CA MET A 1 15.87 -57.03 3.88
C MET A 1 15.41 -55.73 4.50
N SER A 2 16.14 -54.66 4.22
CA SER A 2 16.00 -53.32 4.80
C SER A 2 14.98 -52.50 4.01
N ARG A 3 14.00 -51.88 4.69
CA ARG A 3 13.32 -50.65 4.22
C ARG A 3 12.84 -49.86 5.44
N GLY A 4 13.65 -48.89 5.84
CA GLY A 4 13.19 -47.76 6.63
C GLY A 4 12.28 -46.88 5.78
N VAL A 5 11.21 -46.38 6.39
CA VAL A 5 10.45 -45.24 5.86
C VAL A 5 10.43 -44.18 6.95
N THR A 6 11.03 -43.08 6.57
CA THR A 6 11.37 -41.86 7.30
C THR A 6 10.16 -41.15 7.90
N ASN A 7 10.30 -40.75 9.16
CA ASN A 7 9.48 -39.75 9.83
C ASN A 7 9.53 -38.43 9.05
N PHE A 8 8.38 -37.99 8.53
CA PHE A 8 8.19 -36.63 8.02
C PHE A 8 8.12 -35.65 9.19
N HIS A 9 9.27 -35.18 9.65
CA HIS A 9 9.37 -33.94 10.43
C HIS A 9 9.43 -32.74 9.47
N GLY A 10 8.25 -32.37 8.94
CA GLY A 10 8.06 -31.11 8.24
C GLY A 10 7.84 -29.97 9.24
N SER A 11 8.90 -29.56 9.94
CA SER A 11 8.89 -28.33 10.76
C SER A 11 8.88 -27.12 9.81
N ALA A 12 7.70 -26.70 9.39
CA ALA A 12 7.50 -25.39 8.77
C ALA A 12 7.57 -24.35 9.89
N ARG A 13 8.80 -23.90 10.20
CA ARG A 13 9.04 -22.70 11.01
C ARG A 13 8.20 -21.57 10.42
N GLY A 14 7.42 -20.92 11.28
CA GLY A 14 6.64 -19.75 10.95
C GLY A 14 7.52 -18.74 10.24
N ARG A 15 7.11 -18.32 9.05
CA ARG A 15 7.69 -17.14 8.41
C ARG A 15 7.46 -15.98 9.36
N ASP A 16 8.57 -15.42 9.80
CA ASP A 16 8.70 -14.24 10.62
C ASP A 16 7.66 -13.19 10.18
N LEU A 17 6.94 -12.60 11.15
CA LEU A 17 6.43 -11.26 10.93
C LEU A 17 7.67 -10.40 10.70
N GLU A 18 8.00 -10.12 9.44
CA GLU A 18 9.12 -9.26 9.09
C GLU A 18 9.01 -7.98 9.91
N SER A 19 9.96 -7.80 10.83
CA SER A 19 10.15 -6.54 11.51
C SER A 19 10.37 -5.47 10.44
N LEU A 20 9.76 -4.30 10.62
CA LEU A 20 10.04 -3.11 9.81
C LEU A 20 11.56 -2.98 9.59
N PRO A 21 12.04 -2.76 8.34
CA PRO A 21 13.44 -2.45 8.11
C PRO A 21 13.90 -1.32 9.03
N GLU A 22 15.11 -1.41 9.57
CA GLU A 22 15.62 -0.45 10.56
C GLU A 22 15.59 0.99 10.03
N SER A 23 15.92 1.16 8.75
CA SER A 23 15.84 2.44 8.03
C SER A 23 14.43 3.02 8.03
N VAL A 24 13.41 2.19 7.78
CA VAL A 24 11.99 2.60 7.83
C VAL A 24 11.59 2.97 9.25
N ALA A 25 11.95 2.17 10.25
CA ALA A 25 11.63 2.46 11.65
C ALA A 25 12.27 3.77 12.13
N ARG A 26 13.54 4.00 11.79
CA ARG A 26 14.25 5.25 12.09
C ARG A 26 13.62 6.43 11.38
N LEU A 27 13.30 6.28 10.08
CA LEU A 27 12.61 7.32 9.32
C LEU A 27 11.25 7.66 9.93
N THR A 28 10.48 6.65 10.36
CA THR A 28 9.20 6.82 11.05
C THR A 28 9.34 7.64 12.34
N GLN A 29 10.39 7.38 13.14
CA GLN A 29 10.64 8.17 14.34
C GLN A 29 11.00 9.61 14.04
N LEU A 30 11.77 9.87 12.96
CA LEU A 30 12.14 11.22 12.54
C LEU A 30 10.91 12.02 12.09
N VAL A 31 10.09 11.47 11.19
CA VAL A 31 8.90 12.18 10.68
C VAL A 31 7.80 12.36 11.72
N ALA A 32 7.84 11.63 12.84
CA ALA A 32 6.91 11.80 13.95
C ALA A 32 7.26 13.00 14.86
N ARG A 33 8.48 13.52 14.78
CA ARG A 33 8.92 14.73 15.51
C ARG A 33 8.30 15.98 14.88
N ARG A 34 8.07 17.03 15.69
CA ARG A 34 7.49 18.30 15.21
C ARG A 34 8.50 19.18 14.46
N ASP A 35 9.79 18.92 14.69
CA ASP A 35 10.96 19.64 14.24
C ASP A 35 11.86 18.73 13.39
N ALA A 36 11.25 17.84 12.60
CA ALA A 36 11.98 16.87 11.79
C ALA A 36 12.97 17.57 10.85
N ASP A 37 14.26 17.26 11.01
CA ASP A 37 15.34 17.79 10.21
C ASP A 37 15.42 17.04 8.86
N LEU A 38 15.39 17.80 7.77
CA LEU A 38 15.53 17.27 6.42
C LEU A 38 16.90 16.62 6.21
N GLU A 39 17.95 17.10 6.86
CA GLU A 39 19.29 16.50 6.78
C GLU A 39 19.33 15.12 7.45
N GLU A 40 18.70 14.97 8.63
CA GLU A 40 18.58 13.67 9.30
C GLU A 40 17.77 12.67 8.47
N ILE A 41 16.69 13.13 7.83
CA ILE A 41 15.87 12.33 6.92
C ILE A 41 16.68 11.91 5.69
N ALA A 42 17.38 12.86 5.05
CA ALA A 42 18.22 12.60 3.89
C ALA A 42 19.30 11.55 4.20
N ALA A 43 19.96 11.66 5.35
CA ALA A 43 20.98 10.70 5.78
C ALA A 43 20.43 9.28 5.95
N VAL A 44 19.21 9.14 6.52
CA VAL A 44 18.56 7.82 6.65
C VAL A 44 18.18 7.25 5.29
N VAL A 45 17.63 8.08 4.39
CA VAL A 45 17.24 7.64 3.05
C VAL A 45 18.47 7.27 2.22
N ALA A 46 19.55 8.06 2.26
CA ALA A 46 20.80 7.81 1.55
C ALA A 46 21.52 6.54 2.01
N GLY A 47 21.36 6.17 3.28
CA GLY A 47 21.89 4.93 3.83
C GLY A 47 21.16 3.66 3.37
N ASP A 48 20.01 3.79 2.70
CA ASP A 48 19.20 2.67 2.23
C ASP A 48 18.89 2.80 0.73
N ALA A 49 19.45 1.90 -0.07
CA ALA A 49 19.32 1.92 -1.53
C ALA A 49 17.87 1.82 -2.01
N GLU A 50 17.01 1.09 -1.28
CA GLU A 50 15.61 0.92 -1.65
C GLU A 50 14.79 2.16 -1.29
N LEU A 51 15.05 2.80 -0.14
CA LEU A 51 14.43 4.09 0.19
C LEU A 51 14.87 5.18 -0.79
N SER A 52 16.15 5.22 -1.15
CA SER A 52 16.71 6.15 -2.14
C SER A 52 16.02 6.00 -3.50
N ARG A 53 15.94 4.77 -4.02
CA ARG A 53 15.27 4.47 -5.29
C ARG A 53 13.81 4.91 -5.26
N ARG A 54 13.07 4.57 -4.20
CA ARG A 54 11.66 4.92 -4.06
C ARG A 54 11.44 6.43 -3.93
N LEU A 55 12.31 7.14 -3.21
CA LEU A 55 12.23 8.60 -3.10
C LEU A 55 12.36 9.27 -4.48
N LEU A 56 13.35 8.84 -5.26
CA LEU A 56 13.57 9.37 -6.61
C LEU A 56 12.38 9.08 -7.53
N GLU A 57 11.76 7.90 -7.42
CA GLU A 57 10.54 7.57 -8.17
C GLU A 57 9.35 8.46 -7.80
N ILE A 58 9.15 8.72 -6.50
CA ILE A 58 8.10 9.63 -6.00
C ILE A 58 8.35 11.07 -6.48
N ALA A 59 9.61 11.52 -6.45
CA ALA A 59 9.99 12.87 -6.89
C ALA A 59 9.91 13.05 -8.42
N ASN A 60 9.93 11.95 -9.18
CA ASN A 60 9.91 11.95 -10.65
C ASN A 60 8.75 11.11 -11.22
N PRO A 61 7.48 11.47 -10.98
CA PRO A 61 6.32 10.65 -11.35
C PRO A 61 6.12 10.48 -12.87
N ARG A 62 6.86 11.21 -13.70
CA ARG A 62 6.81 11.13 -15.18
C ARG A 62 7.97 10.34 -15.79
N ALA A 63 8.98 9.96 -15.00
CA ALA A 63 10.12 9.23 -15.52
C ALA A 63 9.70 7.78 -15.83
N THR A 64 9.88 7.36 -17.09
CA THR A 64 9.64 5.97 -17.52
C THR A 64 11.00 5.28 -17.73
N GLY A 65 11.87 5.37 -16.73
CA GLY A 65 13.25 4.86 -16.75
C GLY A 65 14.25 5.81 -16.08
N ALA A 66 15.38 5.26 -15.61
CA ALA A 66 16.36 5.98 -14.77
C ALA A 66 17.02 7.20 -15.44
N GLY A 67 17.05 7.27 -16.77
CA GLY A 67 17.64 8.40 -17.52
C GLY A 67 16.69 9.58 -17.78
N LEU A 68 15.50 9.59 -17.17
CA LEU A 68 14.48 10.64 -17.34
C LEU A 68 14.15 11.37 -16.03
N PHE A 69 14.94 11.13 -14.98
CA PHE A 69 14.78 11.83 -13.71
C PHE A 69 15.23 13.28 -13.87
N VAL A 70 14.35 14.22 -13.48
CA VAL A 70 14.66 15.66 -13.38
C VAL A 70 15.36 15.94 -12.05
N VAL A 71 15.08 15.10 -11.06
CA VAL A 71 15.70 15.13 -9.74
C VAL A 71 16.51 13.86 -9.55
N GLU A 72 17.81 13.99 -9.39
CA GLU A 72 18.74 12.86 -9.29
C GLU A 72 19.32 12.67 -7.88
N THR A 73 19.23 13.70 -7.04
CA THR A 73 19.72 13.65 -5.65
C THR A 73 18.58 13.53 -4.63
N ILE A 74 18.90 12.99 -3.47
CA ILE A 74 17.95 12.80 -2.36
C ILE A 74 17.53 14.15 -1.78
N GLU A 75 18.48 15.06 -1.64
CA GLU A 75 18.28 16.40 -1.13
C GLU A 75 17.34 17.19 -2.04
N GLU A 76 17.57 17.18 -3.36
CA GLU A 76 16.66 17.81 -4.32
C GLU A 76 15.27 17.15 -4.31
N ALA A 77 15.19 15.83 -4.12
CA ALA A 77 13.91 15.12 -4.04
C ALA A 77 13.12 15.53 -2.80
N LEU A 78 13.78 15.61 -1.65
CA LEU A 78 13.17 16.08 -0.40
C LEU A 78 12.79 17.56 -0.47
N LEU A 79 13.62 18.41 -1.09
CA LEU A 79 13.33 19.83 -1.27
C LEU A 79 12.14 20.06 -2.22
N ARG A 80 12.04 19.26 -3.29
CA ARG A 80 10.98 19.38 -4.29
C ARG A 80 9.65 18.79 -3.82
N ALA A 81 9.68 17.62 -3.18
CA ALA A 81 8.48 16.89 -2.77
C ALA A 81 8.06 17.17 -1.31
N GLY A 82 8.91 17.86 -0.55
CA GLY A 82 8.71 18.15 0.87
C GLY A 82 8.72 16.90 1.75
N LEU A 83 8.38 17.06 3.03
CA LEU A 83 8.26 15.94 3.99
C LEU A 83 7.19 14.89 3.60
N GLY A 84 6.29 15.21 2.64
CA GLY A 84 5.26 14.29 2.16
C GLY A 84 5.81 12.98 1.57
N CYS A 85 6.96 13.05 0.90
CA CYS A 85 7.60 11.85 0.35
C CYS A 85 8.24 10.97 1.43
N ALA A 86 8.85 11.57 2.46
CA ALA A 86 9.36 10.84 3.62
C ALA A 86 8.21 10.10 4.35
N LEU A 87 7.06 10.77 4.50
CA LEU A 87 5.84 10.16 5.04
C LEU A 87 5.39 8.96 4.20
N LEU A 88 5.34 9.06 2.86
CA LEU A 88 5.03 7.92 2.00
C LEU A 88 5.99 6.74 2.17
N LEU A 89 7.30 7.02 2.23
CA LEU A 89 8.31 5.99 2.43
C LEU A 89 8.03 5.17 3.70
N THR A 90 7.62 5.86 4.78
CA THR A 90 7.25 5.22 6.05
C THR A 90 5.94 4.44 6.00
N MET A 91 4.96 4.90 5.20
CA MET A 91 3.61 4.32 5.15
C MET A 91 3.50 3.06 4.29
N SER A 92 4.40 2.88 3.32
CA SER A 92 4.32 1.78 2.36
C SER A 92 4.40 0.40 3.01
N HIS A 93 5.26 0.24 4.01
CA HIS A 93 5.40 -1.03 4.73
C HIS A 93 4.17 -1.38 5.59
N PRO A 94 3.66 -0.51 6.49
CA PRO A 94 2.46 -0.82 7.26
C PRO A 94 1.23 -1.02 6.37
N LEU A 95 1.09 -0.26 5.28
CA LEU A 95 0.00 -0.46 4.33
C LEU A 95 0.12 -1.81 3.60
N THR A 96 1.30 -2.16 3.11
CA THR A 96 1.60 -3.48 2.50
C THR A 96 1.23 -4.61 3.46
N SER A 97 1.68 -4.51 4.71
CA SER A 97 1.40 -5.52 5.74
C SER A 97 -0.09 -5.66 6.02
N ALA A 98 -0.80 -4.55 6.16
CA ALA A 98 -2.25 -4.53 6.38
C ALA A 98 -3.02 -5.20 5.22
N ILE A 99 -2.64 -4.92 3.97
CA ILE A 99 -3.24 -5.51 2.78
C ILE A 99 -3.00 -7.03 2.76
N VAL A 100 -1.73 -7.46 2.86
CA VAL A 100 -1.37 -8.87 2.77
C VAL A 100 -2.04 -9.67 3.88
N ARG A 101 -2.07 -9.13 5.11
CA ARG A 101 -2.71 -9.76 6.26
C ARG A 101 -4.22 -9.87 6.07
N THR A 102 -4.89 -8.79 5.67
CA THR A 102 -6.34 -8.75 5.50
C THR A 102 -6.81 -9.70 4.41
N PHE A 103 -6.16 -9.69 3.23
CA PHE A 103 -6.54 -10.60 2.14
C PHE A 103 -6.27 -12.07 2.50
N ARG A 104 -5.22 -12.34 3.28
CA ARG A 104 -4.94 -13.68 3.80
C ARG A 104 -6.01 -14.12 4.80
N SER A 105 -6.38 -13.28 5.76
CA SER A 105 -7.31 -13.65 6.82
C SER A 105 -8.76 -13.71 6.35
N MET A 106 -9.20 -12.72 5.58
CA MET A 106 -10.60 -12.55 5.20
C MET A 106 -10.96 -13.29 3.91
N ALA A 107 -10.03 -13.39 2.97
CA ALA A 107 -10.28 -14.01 1.67
C ALA A 107 -9.45 -15.28 1.42
N GLY A 108 -8.56 -15.69 2.34
CA GLY A 108 -7.66 -16.82 2.11
C GLY A 108 -6.66 -16.62 0.96
N ILE A 109 -6.49 -15.38 0.50
CA ILE A 109 -5.67 -15.06 -0.67
C ILE A 109 -4.27 -14.65 -0.22
N GLN A 110 -3.27 -15.42 -0.66
CA GLN A 110 -1.86 -15.03 -0.50
C GLN A 110 -1.51 -13.98 -1.56
N LEU A 111 -1.33 -12.75 -1.11
CA LEU A 111 -0.82 -11.66 -1.93
C LEU A 111 0.70 -11.55 -1.82
N VAL A 112 1.34 -11.31 -2.96
CA VAL A 112 2.77 -11.01 -3.07
C VAL A 112 2.89 -9.64 -3.74
N ARG A 113 3.65 -8.72 -3.12
CA ARG A 113 3.97 -7.42 -3.75
C ARG A 113 4.79 -7.68 -5.02
N THR A 114 4.45 -7.01 -6.10
CA THR A 114 5.05 -7.17 -7.42
C THR A 114 5.25 -5.79 -8.02
N PRO A 115 6.35 -5.55 -8.78
CA PRO A 115 6.50 -4.30 -9.52
C PRO A 115 5.25 -4.02 -10.39
N PRO A 116 4.69 -2.80 -10.36
CA PRO A 116 3.52 -2.45 -11.15
C PRO A 116 3.66 -2.75 -12.66
N GLU A 117 4.86 -2.59 -13.20
CA GLU A 117 5.22 -2.88 -14.60
C GLU A 117 5.11 -4.37 -14.98
N ASP A 118 5.27 -5.28 -14.00
CA ASP A 118 5.13 -6.73 -14.18
C ASP A 118 3.67 -7.19 -14.14
N LEU A 119 2.74 -6.27 -13.89
CA LEU A 119 1.31 -6.53 -13.84
C LEU A 119 0.60 -5.84 -14.99
N THR A 120 -0.15 -6.62 -15.76
CA THR A 120 -1.02 -6.06 -16.79
C THR A 120 -1.97 -5.03 -16.15
N PRO A 121 -2.00 -3.78 -16.65
CA PRO A 121 -2.91 -2.76 -16.15
C PRO A 121 -4.38 -3.21 -16.23
N LEU A 122 -5.20 -2.68 -15.32
CA LEU A 122 -6.65 -2.85 -15.43
C LEU A 122 -7.15 -2.15 -16.70
N ARG A 123 -7.84 -2.89 -17.57
CA ARG A 123 -8.45 -2.36 -18.78
C ARG A 123 -9.97 -2.33 -18.63
N GLY A 124 -10.58 -1.22 -18.99
CA GLY A 124 -12.04 -1.02 -18.91
C GLY A 124 -12.54 -0.88 -17.47
N ARG A 125 -13.83 -1.20 -17.28
CA ARG A 125 -14.49 -1.08 -15.97
C ARG A 125 -13.87 -1.99 -14.91
N HIS A 126 -13.59 -1.41 -13.76
CA HIS A 126 -13.00 -2.04 -12.60
C HIS A 126 -13.59 -1.44 -11.33
N LEU A 127 -13.39 -2.13 -10.21
CA LEU A 127 -13.84 -1.62 -8.92
C LEU A 127 -12.74 -0.74 -8.32
N ARG A 128 -13.14 0.40 -7.78
CA ARG A 128 -12.30 1.31 -7.00
C ARG A 128 -12.90 1.48 -5.61
N GLY A 129 -12.10 1.20 -4.58
CA GLY A 129 -12.39 1.56 -3.20
C GLY A 129 -11.43 2.64 -2.73
N THR A 130 -11.94 3.68 -2.08
CA THR A 130 -11.14 4.78 -1.51
C THR A 130 -11.46 4.99 -0.05
N ILE A 131 -10.45 5.36 0.73
CA ILE A 131 -10.63 5.79 2.12
C ILE A 131 -9.62 6.89 2.45
N GLY A 132 -10.11 7.99 3.00
CA GLY A 132 -9.32 9.12 3.43
C GLY A 132 -8.77 8.92 4.84
N PHE A 133 -7.62 9.52 5.11
CA PHE A 133 -7.08 9.66 6.46
C PHE A 133 -6.70 11.12 6.73
N HIS A 134 -6.98 11.60 7.94
CA HIS A 134 -6.82 13.01 8.35
C HIS A 134 -6.19 13.12 9.73
N GLY A 135 -5.31 14.10 9.96
CA GLY A 135 -4.64 14.32 11.24
C GLY A 135 -3.30 15.04 11.09
N ARG A 136 -2.23 14.48 11.68
CA ARG A 136 -0.85 14.97 11.41
C ARG A 136 -0.41 14.84 9.95
N MET A 137 -1.20 14.10 9.19
CA MET A 137 -1.03 13.77 7.79
C MET A 137 -2.42 13.69 7.18
N GLU A 138 -2.50 14.03 5.91
CA GLU A 138 -3.73 13.92 5.15
C GLU A 138 -3.46 13.16 3.86
N GLY A 139 -4.43 12.36 3.45
CA GLY A 139 -4.27 11.58 2.24
C GLY A 139 -5.39 10.58 2.03
N THR A 140 -5.19 9.77 0.99
CA THR A 140 -6.17 8.78 0.56
C THR A 140 -5.47 7.49 0.20
N ILE A 141 -6.02 6.37 0.68
CA ILE A 141 -5.70 5.03 0.18
C ILE A 141 -6.74 4.68 -0.87
N GLU A 142 -6.28 4.20 -2.01
CA GLU A 142 -7.11 3.71 -3.11
C GLU A 142 -6.75 2.26 -3.38
N LEU A 143 -7.76 1.41 -3.57
CA LEU A 143 -7.61 0.03 -3.96
C LEU A 143 -8.39 -0.22 -5.23
N ARG A 144 -7.75 -0.84 -6.22
CA ARG A 144 -8.35 -1.16 -7.52
C ARG A 144 -8.13 -2.61 -7.90
N MET A 145 -9.18 -3.24 -8.39
CA MET A 145 -9.13 -4.58 -8.97
C MET A 145 -10.23 -4.78 -10.02
N SER A 146 -10.09 -5.77 -10.89
CA SER A 146 -11.13 -6.07 -11.88
C SER A 146 -12.44 -6.49 -11.19
N LEU A 147 -13.59 -6.24 -11.84
CA LEU A 147 -14.89 -6.67 -11.30
C LEU A 147 -14.95 -8.18 -11.04
N ARG A 148 -14.31 -8.97 -11.90
CA ARG A 148 -14.19 -10.43 -11.71
C ARG A 148 -13.42 -10.77 -10.43
N ALA A 149 -12.33 -10.04 -10.15
CA ALA A 149 -11.55 -10.24 -8.94
C ALA A 149 -12.34 -9.80 -7.69
N ALA A 150 -13.00 -8.64 -7.75
CA ALA A 150 -13.81 -8.13 -6.65
C ALA A 150 -14.93 -9.10 -6.27
N ARG A 151 -15.68 -9.64 -7.26
CA ARG A 151 -16.72 -10.64 -7.01
C ARG A 151 -16.17 -11.90 -6.34
N ARG A 152 -15.01 -12.39 -6.76
CA ARG A 152 -14.38 -13.57 -6.13
C ARG A 152 -13.99 -13.28 -4.68
N VAL A 153 -13.40 -12.11 -4.44
CA VAL A 153 -13.01 -11.68 -3.09
C VAL A 153 -14.24 -11.58 -2.20
N ALA A 154 -15.27 -10.84 -2.65
CA ALA A 154 -16.51 -10.66 -1.90
C ALA A 154 -17.23 -11.99 -1.62
N ALA A 155 -17.35 -12.87 -2.62
CA ALA A 155 -17.93 -14.20 -2.46
C ALA A 155 -17.22 -15.01 -1.38
N THR A 156 -15.88 -14.94 -1.37
CA THR A 156 -15.06 -15.65 -0.38
C THR A 156 -15.24 -15.08 1.01
N VAL A 157 -15.26 -13.75 1.16
CA VAL A 157 -15.48 -13.07 2.45
C VAL A 157 -16.86 -13.39 3.02
N LEU A 158 -17.88 -13.43 2.17
CA LEU A 158 -19.25 -13.76 2.57
C LEU A 158 -19.50 -15.27 2.75
N GLY A 159 -18.57 -16.12 2.33
CA GLY A 159 -18.73 -17.58 2.38
C GLY A 159 -19.80 -18.11 1.41
N ILE A 160 -20.09 -17.40 0.32
CA ILE A 160 -21.11 -17.76 -0.67
C ILE A 160 -20.50 -18.03 -2.06
N PRO A 161 -21.16 -18.82 -2.92
CA PRO A 161 -20.76 -18.95 -4.32
C PRO A 161 -20.79 -17.60 -5.07
N PRO A 162 -19.86 -17.33 -6.01
CA PRO A 162 -19.85 -16.06 -6.76
C PRO A 162 -21.11 -15.78 -7.60
N LYS A 163 -21.88 -16.82 -7.92
CA LYS A 163 -23.17 -16.71 -8.63
C LYS A 163 -24.31 -16.20 -7.73
N ASP A 164 -24.15 -16.32 -6.41
CA ASP A 164 -25.15 -15.93 -5.41
C ASP A 164 -24.87 -14.50 -4.89
N LEU A 165 -23.88 -13.81 -5.50
CA LEU A 165 -23.69 -12.36 -5.38
C LEU A 165 -24.68 -11.66 -6.31
N GLU A 166 -25.91 -11.53 -5.83
CA GLU A 166 -27.06 -11.11 -6.64
C GLU A 166 -27.11 -9.59 -6.88
N THR A 167 -26.57 -8.78 -5.95
CA THR A 167 -26.68 -7.31 -6.02
C THR A 167 -25.31 -6.63 -6.12
N PRO A 168 -25.21 -5.54 -6.91
CA PRO A 168 -24.03 -4.67 -6.92
C PRO A 168 -23.72 -4.07 -5.54
N ASP A 169 -24.74 -3.75 -4.75
CA ASP A 169 -24.59 -3.16 -3.42
C ASP A 169 -23.84 -4.09 -2.46
N LEU A 170 -24.18 -5.38 -2.48
CA LEU A 170 -23.49 -6.38 -1.64
C LEU A 170 -22.00 -6.50 -1.99
N LEU A 171 -21.66 -6.34 -3.28
CA LEU A 171 -20.27 -6.31 -3.72
C LEU A 171 -19.54 -5.07 -3.20
N THR A 172 -20.14 -3.89 -3.34
CA THR A 172 -19.53 -2.63 -2.89
C THR A 172 -19.39 -2.58 -1.37
N ASP A 173 -20.39 -3.05 -0.63
CA ASP A 173 -20.37 -3.10 0.84
C ASP A 173 -19.27 -4.03 1.34
N THR A 174 -19.17 -5.24 0.78
CA THR A 174 -18.14 -6.19 1.18
C THR A 174 -16.72 -5.66 0.92
N VAL A 175 -16.52 -4.97 -0.20
CA VAL A 175 -15.22 -4.34 -0.50
C VAL A 175 -14.98 -3.12 0.40
N GLY A 176 -16.02 -2.37 0.75
CA GLY A 176 -15.96 -1.29 1.73
C GLY A 176 -15.51 -1.79 3.11
N GLU A 177 -16.06 -2.93 3.57
CA GLU A 177 -15.67 -3.56 4.82
C GLU A 177 -14.23 -4.08 4.80
N LEU A 178 -13.79 -4.67 3.68
CA LEU A 178 -12.38 -5.02 3.52
C LEU A 178 -11.48 -3.79 3.61
N LEU A 179 -11.88 -2.67 2.99
CA LEU A 179 -11.12 -1.44 3.04
C LEU A 179 -11.09 -0.83 4.46
N ASN A 180 -12.17 -0.95 5.22
CA ASN A 180 -12.22 -0.60 6.65
C ASN A 180 -11.23 -1.43 7.47
N ILE A 181 -11.14 -2.74 7.23
CA ILE A 181 -10.21 -3.61 7.96
C ILE A 181 -8.76 -3.25 7.61
N VAL A 182 -8.44 -3.10 6.32
CA VAL A 182 -7.08 -2.71 5.86
C VAL A 182 -6.68 -1.37 6.47
N SER A 183 -7.54 -0.37 6.38
CA SER A 183 -7.25 0.97 6.88
C SER A 183 -7.21 1.03 8.41
N GLY A 184 -7.96 0.18 9.11
CA GLY A 184 -7.91 0.03 10.56
C GLY A 184 -6.55 -0.52 11.05
N ASP A 185 -6.02 -1.56 10.41
CA ASP A 185 -4.69 -2.11 10.71
C ASP A 185 -3.59 -1.08 10.37
N PHE A 186 -3.71 -0.43 9.22
CA PHE A 186 -2.84 0.67 8.81
C PHE A 186 -2.83 1.83 9.84
N LYS A 187 -4.00 2.33 10.23
CA LYS A 187 -4.15 3.38 11.26
C LYS A 187 -3.53 2.96 12.58
N SER A 188 -3.75 1.72 13.02
CA SER A 188 -3.19 1.21 14.27
C SER A 188 -1.67 1.25 14.25
N SER A 189 -1.07 0.82 13.13
CA SER A 189 0.39 0.89 12.92
C SER A 189 0.92 2.33 12.97
N LEU A 190 0.23 3.28 12.32
CA LEU A 190 0.62 4.69 12.35
C LEU A 190 0.47 5.33 13.74
N CYS A 191 -0.62 5.04 14.45
CA CYS A 191 -0.82 5.54 15.81
C CYS A 191 0.27 5.07 16.77
N ASN A 192 0.69 3.80 16.65
CA ASN A 192 1.80 3.24 17.44
C ASN A 192 3.14 3.93 17.14
N ALA A 193 3.30 4.42 15.91
CA ALA A 193 4.44 5.23 15.47
C ALA A 193 4.34 6.73 15.84
N GLY A 194 3.30 7.17 16.57
CA GLY A 194 3.09 8.57 16.92
C GLY A 194 2.44 9.42 15.82
N LEU A 195 2.06 8.80 14.71
CA LEU A 195 1.44 9.41 13.53
C LEU A 195 -0.09 9.29 13.61
N ARG A 196 -0.70 10.01 14.56
CA ARG A 196 -2.14 9.91 14.81
C ARG A 196 -2.97 10.42 13.62
N CYS A 197 -3.92 9.60 13.17
CA CYS A 197 -4.89 9.94 12.13
C CYS A 197 -6.31 9.40 12.45
N ARG A 198 -7.31 9.97 11.78
CA ARG A 198 -8.70 9.51 11.72
C ARG A 198 -9.01 9.06 10.30
N LEU A 199 -9.93 8.13 10.13
CA LEU A 199 -10.32 7.61 8.82
C LEU A 199 -11.68 8.19 8.42
N SER A 200 -11.87 8.46 7.13
CA SER A 200 -13.19 8.68 6.56
C SER A 200 -13.92 7.34 6.40
N PRO A 201 -15.24 7.33 6.17
CA PRO A 201 -15.91 6.16 5.63
C PRO A 201 -15.32 5.77 4.26
N PRO A 202 -15.31 4.47 3.91
CA PRO A 202 -14.86 4.02 2.60
C PRO A 202 -15.90 4.39 1.54
N GLN A 203 -15.45 4.69 0.34
CA GLN A 203 -16.29 4.87 -0.84
C GLN A 203 -15.90 3.83 -1.87
N VAL A 204 -16.89 3.14 -2.45
CA VAL A 204 -16.65 2.08 -3.44
C VAL A 204 -17.52 2.33 -4.65
N GLU A 205 -16.90 2.27 -5.83
CA GLU A 205 -17.59 2.52 -7.10
C GLU A 205 -16.98 1.68 -8.23
N GLU A 206 -17.77 1.45 -9.27
CA GLU A 206 -17.25 0.98 -10.55
C GLU A 206 -16.76 2.18 -11.37
N THR A 207 -15.54 2.09 -11.91
CA THR A 207 -14.93 3.15 -12.74
C THR A 207 -14.17 2.53 -13.91
N ASP A 208 -14.00 3.28 -14.98
CA ASP A 208 -13.06 2.97 -16.07
C ASP A 208 -11.81 3.86 -16.04
N GLY A 209 -11.77 4.83 -15.11
CA GLY A 209 -10.70 5.81 -14.97
C GLY A 209 -9.51 5.29 -14.18
N CYS A 210 -8.31 5.67 -14.62
CA CYS A 210 -7.08 5.60 -13.83
C CYS A 210 -6.63 7.03 -13.59
N HIS A 211 -7.15 7.68 -12.53
CA HIS A 211 -6.78 9.05 -12.21
C HIS A 211 -6.00 9.10 -10.90
N TYR A 212 -4.67 9.05 -11.00
CA TYR A 212 -3.84 9.49 -9.90
C TYR A 212 -3.86 11.03 -9.85
N PRO A 213 -4.02 11.64 -8.67
CA PRO A 213 -4.13 13.09 -8.57
C PRO A 213 -2.88 13.77 -9.14
N LYS A 214 -3.10 14.71 -10.06
CA LYS A 214 -2.07 15.57 -10.68
C LYS A 214 -1.82 16.86 -9.88
N LYS A 215 -2.02 16.87 -8.56
CA LYS A 215 -1.72 18.07 -7.76
C LYS A 215 -0.21 18.13 -7.52
N SER A 216 0.39 19.30 -7.73
CA SER A 216 1.84 19.54 -7.59
C SER A 216 2.37 19.26 -6.18
N ASP A 217 1.48 19.35 -5.17
CA ASP A 217 1.85 19.34 -3.75
C ASP A 217 1.48 18.01 -3.07
N ALA A 218 1.08 17.01 -3.85
CA ALA A 218 0.72 15.68 -3.36
C ALA A 218 1.81 14.68 -3.77
N CYS A 219 2.33 13.95 -2.80
CA CYS A 219 3.16 12.79 -3.09
C CYS A 219 2.26 11.58 -3.32
N PHE A 220 2.65 10.69 -4.24
CA PHE A 220 1.88 9.50 -4.57
C PHE A 220 2.78 8.26 -4.76
N GLU A 221 2.33 7.11 -4.28
CA GLU A 221 2.93 5.79 -4.56
C GLU A 221 1.85 4.82 -5.05
N CYS A 222 2.15 4.07 -6.11
CA CYS A 222 1.35 2.92 -6.55
C CYS A 222 2.08 1.62 -6.24
N MET A 223 1.43 0.75 -5.47
CA MET A 223 1.86 -0.61 -5.18
C MET A 223 0.99 -1.57 -5.98
N ALA A 224 1.57 -2.69 -6.39
CA ALA A 224 0.83 -3.72 -7.07
C ALA A 224 1.06 -5.07 -6.38
N PHE A 225 0.01 -5.89 -6.33
CA PHE A 225 0.02 -7.19 -5.67
C PHE A 225 -0.59 -8.25 -6.58
N ARG A 226 0.04 -9.42 -6.57
CA ARG A 226 -0.40 -10.60 -7.29
C ARG A 226 -0.83 -11.68 -6.29
N GLY A 227 -1.98 -12.30 -6.54
CA GLY A 227 -2.43 -13.50 -5.85
C GLY A 227 -3.15 -14.46 -6.80
N PRO A 228 -3.58 -15.64 -6.34
CA PRO A 228 -4.32 -16.60 -7.15
C PRO A 228 -5.56 -16.00 -7.85
N ALA A 229 -5.42 -15.75 -9.16
CA ALA A 229 -6.41 -15.05 -10.00
C ALA A 229 -6.88 -13.69 -9.45
N LEU A 230 -6.00 -12.99 -8.71
CA LEU A 230 -6.21 -11.64 -8.20
C LEU A 230 -5.01 -10.76 -8.62
N LYS A 231 -5.32 -9.62 -9.22
CA LYS A 231 -4.40 -8.50 -9.40
C LYS A 231 -4.98 -7.33 -8.64
N LEU A 232 -4.20 -6.75 -7.75
CA LEU A 232 -4.61 -5.67 -6.89
C LEU A 232 -3.64 -4.51 -7.08
N PHE A 233 -4.17 -3.33 -7.39
CA PHE A 233 -3.39 -2.09 -7.42
C PHE A 233 -3.80 -1.27 -6.21
N VAL A 234 -2.83 -0.76 -5.46
CA VAL A 234 -3.08 0.08 -4.30
C VAL A 234 -2.33 1.38 -4.47
N GLY A 235 -3.05 2.49 -4.52
CA GLY A 235 -2.50 3.82 -4.47
C GLY A 235 -2.52 4.36 -3.05
N ILE A 236 -1.49 5.10 -2.67
CA ILE A 236 -1.53 5.99 -1.51
C ILE A 236 -1.11 7.38 -1.96
N VAL A 237 -1.96 8.36 -1.65
CA VAL A 237 -1.70 9.77 -1.87
C VAL A 237 -1.50 10.39 -0.50
N VAL A 238 -0.43 11.15 -0.32
CA VAL A 238 -0.20 11.97 0.88
C VAL A 238 -0.12 13.41 0.42
N THR A 239 -1.01 14.24 0.96
CA THR A 239 -0.96 15.69 0.82
C THR A 239 -0.38 16.27 2.10
N GLN A 240 0.52 17.25 1.97
CA GLN A 240 0.95 18.00 3.14
C GLN A 240 -0.20 18.85 3.68
N TRP A 241 -0.28 18.97 5.00
CA TRP A 241 -1.14 19.96 5.64
C TRP A 241 -0.61 21.35 5.27
N PRO A 242 -1.42 22.28 4.74
CA PRO A 242 -0.98 23.67 4.63
C PRO A 242 -0.71 24.18 6.04
N CYS A 243 0.55 24.49 6.32
CA CYS A 243 1.01 25.08 7.58
C CYS A 243 0.08 26.20 8.06
#